data_AF-A0A521CRR5-F1
#
_entry.id   AF-A0A521CRR5-F1
#
_cell.length_a   1.000
_cell.length_b   1.000
_cell.length_c   1.000
_cell.angle_alpha   90.00
_cell.angle_beta   90.00
_cell.angle_gamma   90.00
#
_symmetry.space_group_name_H-M   'P 1'
#
loop_
_entity.id
_entity.type
_entity.pdbx_description
1 polymer ?
#
loop_
_entity_poly.entity_id
_entity_poly.type
_entity_poly.pdbx_seq_one_letter_code
_entity_poly.pdbx_strand_id
1 'polypeptide(L)'
;MRLPILVLLLSASPVLASSDDAWAQFQTDVETACTALAPEAGETTIEVNPFGSETYGAAIVTTTYEGGGADRSICIYDKHSKKAEMTAAFTPVDEEEAETAAPATN
;
A
#
# COMPACT_ATOMS: atom_id res chain seq x y z
N MET A 1 44.28 26.75 -27.90
CA MET A 1 43.09 26.76 -27.02
C MET A 1 41.86 26.50 -27.88
N ARG A 2 41.36 25.27 -27.91
CA ARG A 2 40.09 24.90 -28.56
C ARG A 2 39.32 24.03 -27.58
N LEU A 3 38.27 24.59 -27.00
CA LEU A 3 37.39 23.94 -26.03
C LEU A 3 36.46 22.99 -26.81
N PRO A 4 36.46 21.66 -26.56
CA PRO A 4 35.48 20.78 -27.18
C PRO A 4 34.13 20.99 -26.49
N ILE A 5 33.13 21.35 -27.28
CA ILE A 5 31.72 21.46 -26.89
C ILE A 5 31.27 20.07 -26.43
N LEU A 6 31.05 19.91 -25.13
CA LEU A 6 30.44 18.73 -24.54
C LEU A 6 28.94 18.77 -24.88
N VAL A 7 28.55 18.06 -25.94
CA VAL A 7 27.13 17.85 -26.29
C VAL A 7 26.53 16.92 -25.23
N LEU A 8 25.84 17.51 -24.25
CA LEU A 8 24.99 16.78 -23.31
C LEU A 8 23.80 16.23 -24.11
N LEU A 9 23.89 14.98 -24.54
CA LEU A 9 22.76 14.23 -25.07
C LEU A 9 21.74 14.06 -23.92
N LEU A 10 20.79 14.98 -23.81
CA LEU A 10 19.60 14.78 -23.01
C LEU A 10 18.82 13.61 -23.62
N SER A 11 19.02 12.43 -23.05
CA SER A 11 18.12 11.29 -23.25
C SER A 11 16.76 11.69 -22.71
N ALA A 12 15.90 12.17 -23.61
CA ALA A 12 14.47 12.32 -23.36
C ALA A 12 13.87 10.91 -23.23
N SER A 13 14.00 10.32 -22.04
CA SER A 13 13.26 9.11 -21.71
C SER A 13 11.78 9.47 -21.82
N PRO A 14 10.99 8.77 -22.64
CA PRO A 14 9.55 8.98 -22.63
C PRO A 14 9.05 8.73 -21.21
N VAL A 15 8.40 9.73 -20.61
CA VAL A 15 7.56 9.53 -19.45
C VAL A 15 6.38 8.70 -19.94
N LEU A 16 6.54 7.38 -19.92
CA LEU A 16 5.44 6.46 -20.06
C LEU A 16 4.62 6.62 -18.78
N ALA A 17 3.61 7.50 -18.83
CA ALA A 17 2.52 7.38 -17.89
C ALA A 17 2.03 5.93 -17.97
N SER A 18 1.99 5.24 -16.82
CA SER A 18 1.54 3.86 -16.79
C SER A 18 0.16 3.78 -17.45
N SER A 19 0.01 2.86 -18.39
CA SER A 19 -1.26 2.64 -19.07
C SER A 19 -2.29 2.09 -18.09
N ASP A 20 -3.59 2.24 -18.42
CA ASP A 20 -4.68 1.70 -17.60
C ASP A 20 -4.51 0.19 -17.35
N ASP A 21 -4.02 -0.56 -18.35
CA ASP A 21 -3.72 -1.98 -18.23
C ASP A 21 -2.61 -2.28 -17.20
N ALA A 22 -1.57 -1.45 -17.16
CA ALA A 22 -0.49 -1.60 -16.20
C ALA A 22 -0.95 -1.30 -14.76
N TRP A 23 -1.87 -0.36 -14.59
CA TRP A 23 -2.50 -0.08 -13.29
C TRP A 23 -3.43 -1.20 -12.84
N ALA A 24 -4.20 -1.81 -13.75
CA ALA A 24 -5.06 -2.95 -13.45
C ALA A 24 -4.25 -4.18 -13.05
N GLN A 25 -3.17 -4.47 -13.79
CA GLN A 25 -2.25 -5.56 -13.45
C GLN A 25 -1.58 -5.32 -12.10
N PHE A 26 -1.14 -4.09 -11.83
CA PHE A 26 -0.55 -3.75 -10.53
C PHE A 26 -1.51 -4.02 -9.36
N GLN A 27 -2.77 -3.61 -9.46
CA GLN A 27 -3.77 -3.88 -8.42
C GLN A 27 -4.00 -5.38 -8.23
N THR A 28 -4.06 -6.14 -9.33
CA THR A 28 -4.21 -7.61 -9.31
C THR A 28 -3.01 -8.28 -8.63
N ASP A 29 -1.79 -7.82 -8.92
CA ASP A 29 -0.56 -8.32 -8.29
C ASP A 29 -0.58 -8.11 -6.77
N VAL A 30 -1.01 -6.92 -6.32
CA VAL A 30 -1.13 -6.58 -4.90
C VAL A 30 -2.20 -7.44 -4.24
N GLU A 31 -3.40 -7.52 -4.81
CA GLU A 31 -4.51 -8.32 -4.28
C GLU A 31 -4.09 -9.78 -4.09
N THR A 32 -3.49 -10.37 -5.13
CA THR A 32 -3.04 -11.77 -5.12
C THR A 32 -2.00 -12.01 -4.01
N ALA A 33 -0.98 -11.16 -3.94
CA ALA A 33 0.10 -11.31 -2.97
C ALA A 33 -0.40 -11.11 -1.52
N CYS A 34 -1.31 -10.16 -1.30
CA CYS A 34 -1.89 -9.91 0.01
C CYS A 34 -2.87 -11.00 0.46
N THR A 35 -3.65 -11.56 -0.48
CA THR A 35 -4.55 -12.69 -0.22
C THR A 35 -3.76 -13.91 0.25
N ALA A 36 -2.59 -14.16 -0.34
CA ALA A 36 -1.72 -15.26 0.06
C ALA A 36 -1.15 -15.14 1.48
N LEU A 37 -1.18 -13.94 2.08
CA LEU A 37 -0.76 -13.68 3.46
C LEU A 37 -1.94 -13.48 4.42
N ALA A 38 -3.17 -13.44 3.92
CA ALA A 38 -4.35 -13.23 4.73
C ALA A 38 -4.56 -14.39 5.72
N PRO A 39 -5.04 -14.13 6.94
CA PRO A 39 -5.43 -15.18 7.87
C PRO A 39 -6.51 -16.08 7.25
N GLU A 40 -6.35 -17.41 7.43
CA GLU A 40 -7.39 -18.38 7.00
C GLU A 40 -8.57 -18.44 7.99
N ALA A 41 -8.37 -17.97 9.22
CA ALA A 41 -9.41 -17.92 10.24
C ALA A 41 -10.22 -16.63 10.11
N GLY A 42 -11.52 -16.75 9.86
CA GLY A 42 -12.43 -15.61 9.72
C GLY A 42 -12.73 -15.24 8.26
N GLU A 43 -13.53 -14.20 8.08
CA GLU A 43 -13.85 -13.63 6.76
C GLU A 43 -12.93 -12.43 6.51
N THR A 44 -12.19 -12.47 5.41
CA THR A 44 -11.21 -11.42 5.08
C THR A 44 -11.68 -10.57 3.91
N THR A 45 -11.65 -9.25 4.09
CA THR A 45 -11.78 -8.25 3.02
C THR A 45 -10.42 -7.61 2.75
N ILE A 46 -10.09 -7.41 1.47
CA ILE A 46 -8.84 -6.78 1.02
C ILE A 46 -9.17 -5.53 0.22
N GLU A 47 -8.76 -4.38 0.72
CA GLU A 47 -8.95 -3.08 0.09
C GLU A 47 -7.61 -2.60 -0.49
N VAL A 48 -7.40 -2.84 -1.78
CA VAL A 48 -6.17 -2.45 -2.48
C VAL A 48 -6.13 -0.95 -2.70
N ASN A 49 -5.02 -0.31 -2.33
CA ASN A 49 -4.78 1.07 -2.70
C ASN A 49 -4.54 1.16 -4.22
N PRO A 50 -5.27 2.03 -4.96
CA PRO A 50 -5.23 2.04 -6.42
C PRO A 50 -3.86 2.42 -7.02
N PHE A 51 -2.98 3.07 -6.27
CA PHE A 51 -1.70 3.60 -6.78
C PHE A 51 -0.47 3.09 -6.00
N GLY A 52 -0.64 2.89 -4.68
CA GLY A 52 0.46 2.67 -3.76
C GLY A 52 1.34 3.92 -3.62
N SER A 53 2.64 3.70 -3.44
CA SER A 53 3.70 4.70 -3.47
C SER A 53 4.61 4.49 -4.68
N GLU A 54 5.73 5.21 -4.76
CA GLU A 54 6.71 5.03 -5.84
C GLU A 54 7.22 3.59 -5.94
N THR A 55 7.54 2.96 -4.80
CA THR A 55 8.18 1.63 -4.75
C THR A 55 7.32 0.54 -4.13
N TYR A 56 6.17 0.88 -3.54
CA TYR A 56 5.32 -0.08 -2.84
C TYR A 56 3.87 -0.03 -3.31
N GLY A 57 3.19 -1.16 -3.32
CA GLY A 57 1.73 -1.27 -3.23
C GLY A 57 1.31 -1.47 -1.78
N ALA A 58 0.05 -1.19 -1.49
CA ALA A 58 -0.51 -1.38 -0.16
C ALA A 58 -1.95 -1.85 -0.26
N ALA A 59 -2.39 -2.67 0.69
CA ALA A 59 -3.78 -3.00 0.90
C ALA A 59 -4.11 -3.01 2.39
N ILE A 60 -5.31 -2.57 2.74
CA ILE A 60 -5.87 -2.81 4.07
C ILE A 60 -6.47 -4.21 4.03
N VAL A 61 -6.11 -5.03 5.01
CA VAL A 61 -6.67 -6.37 5.19
C VAL A 61 -7.46 -6.34 6.49
N THR A 62 -8.77 -6.58 6.38
CA THR A 62 -9.66 -6.64 7.53
C THR A 62 -10.18 -8.06 7.65
N THR A 63 -9.95 -8.70 8.79
CA THR A 63 -10.42 -10.05 9.09
C THR A 63 -11.42 -10.00 10.23
N THR A 64 -12.65 -10.46 9.98
CA THR A 64 -13.70 -10.57 10.98
C THR A 64 -13.82 -12.01 11.48
N TYR A 65 -13.99 -12.21 12.78
CA TYR A 65 -14.01 -13.55 13.39
C TYR A 65 -15.41 -13.96 13.85
N GLU A 66 -15.66 -15.27 13.82
CA GLU A 66 -16.85 -15.85 14.44
C GLU A 66 -16.81 -15.56 15.95
N GLY A 67 -17.84 -14.88 16.46
CA GLY A 67 -17.90 -14.42 17.85
C GLY A 67 -17.62 -12.93 18.05
N GLY A 68 -17.28 -12.20 16.97
CA GLY A 68 -17.09 -10.76 16.97
C GLY A 68 -15.63 -10.33 17.04
N GLY A 69 -15.41 -9.02 16.86
CA GLY A 69 -14.07 -8.45 16.71
C GLY A 69 -13.59 -8.48 15.25
N ALA A 70 -12.67 -7.57 14.94
CA ALA A 70 -12.04 -7.49 13.64
C ALA A 70 -10.59 -7.06 13.82
N ASP A 71 -9.68 -7.80 13.17
CA ASP A 71 -8.30 -7.38 13.03
C ASP A 71 -8.15 -6.57 11.75
N ARG A 72 -7.37 -5.49 11.83
CA ARG A 72 -6.97 -4.71 10.65
C ARG A 72 -5.47 -4.75 10.54
N SER A 73 -4.94 -5.10 9.38
CA SER A 73 -3.50 -5.10 9.09
C SER A 73 -3.24 -4.37 7.76
N ILE A 74 -2.01 -3.93 7.54
CA ILE A 74 -1.57 -3.49 6.20
C ILE A 74 -0.75 -4.60 5.57
N CYS A 75 -1.11 -4.95 4.34
CA CYS A 75 -0.23 -5.69 3.45
C CYS A 75 0.58 -4.69 2.61
N ILE A 76 1.90 -4.82 2.63
CA ILE A 76 2.84 -3.98 1.87
C ILE A 76 3.46 -4.85 0.78
N TYR A 77 3.34 -4.42 -0.47
CA TYR A 77 3.86 -5.13 -1.64
C TYR A 77 5.04 -4.37 -2.24
N ASP A 78 6.22 -4.96 -2.28
CA ASP A 78 7.39 -4.37 -2.91
C ASP A 78 7.33 -4.54 -4.44
N LYS A 79 7.29 -3.42 -5.17
CA LYS A 79 7.13 -3.42 -6.64
C LYS A 79 8.32 -4.02 -7.38
N HIS A 80 9.52 -4.00 -6.78
CA HIS A 80 10.75 -4.49 -7.40
C HIS A 80 10.93 -5.99 -7.19
N SER A 81 10.81 -6.45 -5.94
CA SER A 81 10.98 -7.85 -5.57
C SER A 81 9.73 -8.69 -5.75
N LYS A 82 8.56 -8.04 -5.95
CA LYS A 82 7.25 -8.68 -6.13
C LYS A 82 6.84 -9.52 -4.90
N LYS A 83 7.33 -9.14 -3.72
CA LYS A 83 7.02 -9.79 -2.44
C LYS A 83 6.07 -8.93 -1.63
N ALA A 84 5.14 -9.58 -0.93
CA ALA A 84 4.31 -8.93 0.07
C ALA A 84 4.78 -9.26 1.48
N GLU A 85 4.52 -8.34 2.41
CA GLU A 85 4.66 -8.51 3.85
C GLU A 85 3.40 -7.99 4.54
N MET A 86 2.99 -8.60 5.64
CA MET A 86 1.82 -8.20 6.42
C MET A 86 2.28 -7.64 7.76
N THR A 87 1.73 -6.50 8.18
CA THR A 87 1.94 -5.99 9.54
C THR A 87 1.24 -6.87 10.57
N ALA A 88 1.57 -6.68 11.84
CA ALA A 88 0.66 -7.08 12.90
C ALA A 88 -0.67 -6.31 12.79
N ALA A 89 -1.71 -6.86 13.41
CA ALA A 89 -3.00 -6.17 13.51
C ALA A 89 -2.83 -4.86 14.30
N PHE A 90 -3.48 -3.79 13.83
CA PHE A 90 -3.62 -2.55 14.58
C PHE A 90 -4.51 -2.82 15.78
N THR A 91 -4.03 -2.44 16.96
CA THR A 91 -4.89 -2.32 18.13
C THR A 91 -5.88 -1.17 17.87
N PRO A 92 -7.19 -1.38 18.05
CA PRO A 92 -8.13 -0.26 18.04
C PRO A 92 -7.66 0.76 19.08
N VAL A 93 -7.57 2.03 18.66
CA VAL A 93 -7.39 3.12 19.62
C VAL A 93 -8.68 3.17 20.40
N ASP A 94 -8.64 2.90 21.70
CA ASP A 94 -9.81 3.05 22.55
C ASP A 94 -10.37 4.46 22.33
N GLU A 95 -11.60 4.57 21.82
CA GLU A 95 -12.22 5.85 21.44
C GLU A 95 -12.25 6.85 22.62
N GLU A 96 -12.07 6.35 23.85
CA GLU A 96 -11.97 7.10 25.10
C GLU A 96 -10.68 7.96 25.21
N GLU A 97 -9.57 7.56 24.58
CA GLU A 97 -8.34 8.38 24.54
C GLU A 97 -8.41 9.50 23.49
N ALA A 98 -9.23 9.34 22.44
CA ALA A 98 -9.40 10.35 21.40
C ALA A 98 -10.27 11.54 21.88
N GLU A 99 -11.24 11.30 22.76
CA GLU A 99 -12.10 12.35 23.33
C GLU A 99 -11.37 13.20 24.39
N THR A 100 -10.43 12.62 25.13
CA THR A 100 -9.67 13.33 26.18
C THR A 100 -8.51 14.19 25.64
N ALA A 101 -8.14 14.03 24.38
CA ALA A 101 -7.05 14.78 23.74
C ALA A 101 -7.49 16.11 23.10
N ALA A 102 -8.79 16.42 23.04
CA ALA A 102 -9.27 17.71 22.55
C ALA A 102 -9.11 18.78 23.66
N PRO A 103 -8.30 19.84 23.48
CA PRO A 103 -8.20 20.89 24.49
C PRO A 103 -9.54 21.64 24.56
N ALA A 104 -10.15 21.67 25.75
CA ALA A 104 -11.32 22.48 26.03
C ALA A 104 -11.02 23.95 25.70
N THR A 105 -11.64 24.47 24.65
CA THR A 105 -11.62 25.90 24.33
C THR A 105 -12.55 26.61 25.31
N ASN A 106 -11.96 27.35 26.25
CA ASN A 106 -12.66 28.40 27.03
C ASN A 106 -12.82 29.67 26.19
#